data_AF-A0A175VQD6-F1
#
_entry.id   AF-A0A175VQD6-F1
#
_cell.length_a   1.000
_cell.length_b   1.000
_cell.length_c   1.000
_cell.angle_alpha   90.00
_cell.angle_beta   90.00
_cell.angle_gamma   90.00
#
_symmetry.space_group_name_H-M   'P 1'
#
loop_
_entity.id
_entity.type
_entity.pdbx_description
1 polymer ?
#
loop_
_entity_poly.entity_id
_entity_poly.type
_entity_poly.pdbx_seq_one_letter_code
_entity_poly.pdbx_strand_id
1 'polypeptide(L)'
;MASTLTIQLVNHSTSSNVYAFITGLAIQRNMARVFLKADGRSLYFPESPPAGKILQPLTENCAIPLGPPGASVAVTIPQMAGGRIWFSAENKLTFLRNPAGPGGGAALVEPSVLNPTDPNADVDFAFCELTLNADQLFANITYVDFVPRLPVALTLQTRSGAVQHVSGMPPDGLERVCAGLRAQAAKDGRSWDKLVVQRRGQDRPLRALSPTHGNAVGVSFAGYFEPLVEVAWDKYALPTRPHHRLPMLPRPEPRAVLRINTQAAPGVLEGTVHKDSDKLVIGGEAFSRPTTADILGCNSGPFTTGPSPTRNAIIPRLAAAFQRSSIVVVADHPSQPETFYRCEPTNHYARIVHQCNLDGKGYAF
;
A
#
# COMPACT_ATOMS: atom_id res chain seq x y z
N MET A 1 -24.05 16.66 1.12
CA MET A 1 -23.11 15.81 0.36
C MET A 1 -23.72 14.41 0.19
N ALA A 2 -23.22 13.58 -0.71
CA ALA A 2 -23.94 12.34 -1.09
C ALA A 2 -23.91 11.32 0.06
N SER A 3 -25.07 10.81 0.44
CA SER A 3 -25.20 9.72 1.43
C SER A 3 -24.82 8.35 0.85
N THR A 4 -24.81 8.26 -0.48
CA THR A 4 -24.48 7.07 -1.25
C THR A 4 -23.67 7.45 -2.49
N LEU A 5 -22.99 6.47 -3.06
CA LEU A 5 -22.30 6.60 -4.35
C LEU A 5 -22.71 5.43 -5.25
N THR A 6 -23.16 5.76 -6.46
CA THR A 6 -23.34 4.76 -7.52
C THR A 6 -21.99 4.49 -8.18
N ILE A 7 -21.62 3.23 -8.29
CA ILE A 7 -20.39 2.77 -8.93
C ILE A 7 -20.78 1.86 -10.11
N GLN A 8 -20.12 2.03 -11.24
CA GLN A 8 -20.19 1.08 -12.35
C GLN A 8 -19.04 0.10 -12.24
N LEU A 9 -19.35 -1.17 -12.04
CA LEU A 9 -18.39 -2.27 -12.08
C LEU A 9 -18.37 -2.83 -13.50
N VAL A 10 -17.27 -2.61 -14.23
CA VAL A 10 -17.17 -2.97 -15.64
C VAL A 10 -16.20 -4.13 -15.83
N ASN A 11 -16.63 -5.20 -16.49
CA ASN A 11 -15.77 -6.34 -16.78
C ASN A 11 -14.98 -6.11 -18.07
N HIS A 12 -13.71 -5.71 -17.96
CA HIS A 12 -12.77 -5.66 -19.09
C HIS A 12 -11.84 -6.87 -19.18
N SER A 13 -12.12 -7.94 -18.43
CA SER A 13 -11.36 -9.19 -18.51
C SER A 13 -11.76 -10.01 -19.74
N THR A 14 -11.13 -11.18 -19.91
CA THR A 14 -11.50 -12.16 -20.94
C THR A 14 -12.51 -13.21 -20.45
N SER A 15 -12.92 -13.17 -19.18
CA SER A 15 -13.79 -14.19 -18.58
C SER A 15 -15.19 -13.67 -18.31
N SER A 16 -16.20 -14.54 -18.45
CA SER A 16 -17.57 -14.29 -18.00
C SER A 16 -17.78 -14.65 -16.52
N ASN A 17 -16.81 -15.33 -15.90
CA ASN A 17 -16.86 -15.78 -14.50
C ASN A 17 -16.07 -14.81 -13.61
N VAL A 18 -16.51 -13.55 -13.56
CA VAL A 18 -15.92 -12.53 -12.69
C VAL A 18 -16.93 -12.11 -11.63
N TYR A 19 -16.48 -12.08 -10.38
CA TYR A 19 -17.29 -11.66 -9.23
C TYR A 19 -16.67 -10.45 -8.55
N ALA A 20 -17.51 -9.52 -8.13
CA ALA A 20 -17.14 -8.44 -7.24
C ALA A 20 -17.70 -8.64 -5.82
N PHE A 21 -16.99 -8.12 -4.82
CA PHE A 21 -17.45 -8.00 -3.45
C PHE A 21 -17.12 -6.60 -2.96
N ILE A 22 -18.04 -5.96 -2.23
CA ILE A 22 -17.81 -4.62 -1.69
C ILE A 22 -17.97 -4.66 -0.18
N THR A 23 -16.92 -4.31 0.55
CA THR A 23 -16.85 -4.42 2.02
C THR A 23 -16.30 -3.14 2.62
N GLY A 24 -16.63 -2.83 3.87
CA GLY A 24 -16.02 -1.73 4.62
C GLY A 24 -16.71 -1.49 5.96
N LEU A 25 -16.56 -0.30 6.52
CA LEU A 25 -17.22 0.11 7.77
C LEU A 25 -18.26 1.19 7.47
N ALA A 26 -19.54 0.92 7.75
CA ALA A 26 -20.62 1.86 7.50
C ALA A 26 -20.56 3.04 8.49
N ILE A 27 -20.19 4.23 8.01
CA ILE A 27 -19.99 5.42 8.85
C ILE A 27 -21.27 5.78 9.60
N GLN A 28 -22.40 5.74 8.92
CA GLN A 28 -23.71 6.10 9.47
C GLN A 28 -24.33 5.01 10.35
N ARG A 29 -23.61 3.90 10.61
CA ARG A 29 -24.09 2.79 11.42
C ARG A 29 -23.05 2.37 12.46
N ASN A 30 -22.53 3.35 13.18
CA ASN A 30 -21.55 3.15 14.26
C ASN A 30 -20.32 2.34 13.80
N MET A 31 -19.85 2.59 12.58
CA MET A 31 -18.75 1.88 11.96
C MET A 31 -18.94 0.35 11.87
N ALA A 32 -20.20 -0.14 11.84
CA ALA A 32 -20.48 -1.56 11.69
C ALA A 32 -19.89 -2.09 10.36
N ARG A 33 -19.30 -3.29 10.41
CA ARG A 33 -18.84 -4.00 9.21
C ARG A 33 -20.01 -4.20 8.25
N VAL A 34 -19.83 -3.84 6.98
CA VAL A 34 -20.86 -3.90 5.95
C VAL A 34 -20.34 -4.54 4.67
N PHE A 35 -21.23 -5.26 4.00
CA PHE A 35 -21.10 -5.79 2.64
C PHE A 35 -22.25 -5.27 1.78
N LEU A 36 -22.03 -5.20 0.46
CA LEU A 36 -23.14 -5.32 -0.49
C LEU A 36 -23.47 -6.80 -0.72
N LYS A 37 -24.77 -7.11 -0.73
CA LYS A 37 -25.27 -8.41 -1.16
C LYS A 37 -25.08 -8.58 -2.68
N ALA A 38 -25.28 -9.80 -3.16
CA ALA A 38 -25.12 -10.16 -4.57
C ALA A 38 -26.00 -9.37 -5.56
N ASP A 39 -27.07 -8.70 -5.09
CA ASP A 39 -27.91 -7.81 -5.89
C ASP A 39 -27.27 -6.43 -6.16
N GLY A 40 -26.12 -6.13 -5.54
CA GLY A 40 -25.40 -4.86 -5.69
C GLY A 40 -26.04 -3.65 -5.02
N ARG A 41 -27.09 -3.84 -4.21
CA ARG A 41 -27.87 -2.73 -3.61
C ARG A 41 -28.19 -2.94 -2.15
N SER A 42 -28.56 -4.17 -1.77
CA SER A 42 -28.90 -4.49 -0.40
C SER A 42 -27.65 -4.56 0.47
N LEU A 43 -27.74 -4.00 1.68
CA LEU A 43 -26.65 -4.05 2.66
C LEU A 43 -26.76 -5.32 3.49
N TYR A 44 -25.61 -5.94 3.76
CA TYR A 44 -25.46 -7.01 4.73
C TYR A 44 -24.51 -6.56 5.84
N PHE A 45 -24.93 -6.72 7.09
CA PHE A 45 -24.13 -6.44 8.28
C PHE A 45 -23.83 -7.78 8.96
N PRO A 46 -22.64 -8.37 8.74
CA PRO A 46 -22.34 -9.69 9.26
C PRO A 46 -22.43 -9.73 10.79
N GLU A 47 -23.32 -10.57 11.30
CA GLU A 47 -23.47 -10.85 12.73
C GLU A 47 -22.27 -11.63 13.26
N SER A 48 -21.93 -11.40 14.53
CA SER A 48 -20.92 -12.21 15.22
C SER A 48 -21.29 -13.70 15.14
N PRO A 49 -20.30 -14.59 14.93
CA PRO A 49 -20.56 -16.03 14.94
C PRO A 49 -21.03 -16.50 16.34
N PRO A 50 -21.64 -17.69 16.46
CA PRO A 50 -22.01 -18.27 17.75
C PRO A 50 -20.83 -18.31 18.73
N ALA A 51 -21.12 -18.19 20.03
CA ALA A 51 -20.11 -18.19 21.07
C ALA A 51 -19.13 -19.38 20.95
N GLY A 52 -17.83 -19.11 21.08
CA GLY A 52 -16.77 -20.10 20.95
C GLY A 52 -16.45 -20.55 19.51
N LYS A 53 -17.09 -19.95 18.48
CA LYS A 53 -16.78 -20.22 17.08
C LYS A 53 -15.98 -19.07 16.46
N ILE A 54 -14.98 -19.42 15.69
CA ILE A 54 -14.17 -18.52 14.85
C ILE A 54 -14.18 -19.03 13.40
N LEU A 55 -13.73 -18.22 12.45
CA LEU A 55 -13.56 -18.58 11.04
C LEU A 55 -14.85 -19.13 10.40
N GLN A 56 -16.00 -18.52 10.71
CA GLN A 56 -17.29 -18.94 10.18
C GLN A 56 -17.61 -18.26 8.84
N PRO A 57 -18.26 -18.92 7.87
CA PRO A 57 -18.60 -18.29 6.59
C PRO A 57 -19.63 -17.16 6.77
N LEU A 58 -19.73 -16.28 5.79
CA LEU A 58 -20.86 -15.34 5.68
C LEU A 58 -22.19 -16.12 5.59
N THR A 59 -23.26 -15.56 6.14
CA THR A 59 -24.63 -16.12 6.07
C THR A 59 -25.42 -15.64 4.86
N GLU A 60 -24.87 -14.67 4.12
CA GLU A 60 -25.49 -14.05 2.96
C GLU A 60 -24.57 -14.14 1.74
N ASN A 61 -25.14 -14.32 0.55
CA ASN A 61 -24.37 -14.27 -0.68
C ASN A 61 -24.01 -12.81 -1.02
N CYS A 62 -22.71 -12.52 -1.02
CA CYS A 62 -22.16 -11.19 -1.32
C CYS A 62 -21.40 -11.12 -2.65
N ALA A 63 -21.42 -12.21 -3.44
CA ALA A 63 -20.74 -12.25 -4.74
C ALA A 63 -21.63 -11.62 -5.81
N ILE A 64 -21.27 -10.42 -6.26
CA ILE A 64 -21.94 -9.68 -7.33
C ILE A 64 -21.36 -10.18 -8.67
N PRO A 65 -22.11 -10.92 -9.51
CA PRO A 65 -21.61 -11.38 -10.80
C PRO A 65 -21.47 -10.20 -11.77
N LEU A 66 -20.32 -10.06 -12.42
CA LEU A 66 -20.08 -8.97 -13.39
C LEU A 66 -20.54 -9.30 -14.81
N GLY A 67 -20.78 -10.58 -15.11
CA GLY A 67 -21.21 -11.03 -16.44
C GLY A 67 -20.07 -11.11 -17.46
N PRO A 68 -20.38 -11.20 -18.77
CA PRO A 68 -19.38 -11.36 -19.83
C PRO A 68 -18.48 -10.12 -20.00
N PRO A 69 -17.35 -10.25 -20.72
CA PRO A 69 -16.53 -9.10 -21.12
C PRO A 69 -17.35 -7.97 -21.76
N GLY A 70 -17.11 -6.74 -21.35
CA GLY A 70 -17.86 -5.54 -21.74
C GLY A 70 -19.12 -5.27 -20.92
N ALA A 71 -19.56 -6.20 -20.07
CA ALA A 71 -20.71 -5.97 -19.19
C ALA A 71 -20.40 -4.94 -18.09
N SER A 72 -21.45 -4.23 -17.66
CA SER A 72 -21.41 -3.26 -16.58
C SER A 72 -22.53 -3.53 -15.57
N VAL A 73 -22.19 -3.53 -14.29
CA VAL A 73 -23.12 -3.69 -13.18
C VAL A 73 -23.11 -2.44 -12.32
N ALA A 74 -24.26 -1.80 -12.19
CA ALA A 74 -24.43 -0.63 -11.32
C ALA A 74 -24.70 -1.08 -9.88
N VAL A 75 -23.86 -0.60 -8.96
CA VAL A 75 -23.98 -0.88 -7.52
C VAL A 75 -24.06 0.43 -6.73
N THR A 76 -24.65 0.39 -5.55
CA THR A 76 -24.77 1.59 -4.69
C THR A 76 -24.16 1.32 -3.32
N ILE A 77 -23.12 2.08 -2.96
CA ILE A 77 -22.49 2.00 -1.64
C ILE A 77 -23.01 3.10 -0.71
N PRO A 78 -23.08 2.87 0.61
CA PRO A 78 -23.28 3.93 1.59
C PRO A 78 -21.98 4.72 1.80
N GLN A 79 -22.05 5.78 2.61
CA GLN A 79 -20.85 6.32 3.25
C GLN A 79 -20.15 5.22 4.06
N MET A 80 -18.87 4.99 3.74
CA MET A 80 -18.08 3.93 4.33
C MET A 80 -16.61 4.33 4.44
N ALA A 81 -15.97 3.89 5.52
CA ALA A 81 -14.53 4.01 5.73
C ALA A 81 -13.83 2.68 5.54
N GLY A 82 -12.57 2.71 5.09
CA GLY A 82 -11.77 1.50 4.87
C GLY A 82 -12.46 0.51 3.93
N GLY A 83 -13.10 1.04 2.89
CA GLY A 83 -13.83 0.26 1.91
C GLY A 83 -12.90 -0.44 0.94
N ARG A 84 -13.28 -1.64 0.50
CA ARG A 84 -12.62 -2.38 -0.56
C ARG A 84 -13.63 -2.88 -1.58
N ILE A 85 -13.29 -2.73 -2.86
CA ILE A 85 -13.95 -3.43 -3.96
C ILE A 85 -13.00 -4.54 -4.39
N TRP A 86 -13.40 -5.77 -4.12
CA TRP A 86 -12.66 -6.97 -4.48
C TRP A 86 -13.17 -7.49 -5.81
N PHE A 87 -12.26 -8.02 -6.63
CA PHE A 87 -12.57 -8.71 -7.87
C PHE A 87 -11.93 -10.09 -7.83
N SER A 88 -12.64 -11.10 -8.34
CA SER A 88 -12.13 -12.47 -8.46
C SER A 88 -12.59 -13.12 -9.75
N ALA A 89 -11.72 -13.94 -10.34
CA ALA A 89 -11.99 -14.64 -11.58
C ALA A 89 -12.03 -16.16 -11.38
N GLU A 90 -12.94 -16.81 -12.12
CA GLU A 90 -13.26 -18.25 -12.12
C GLU A 90 -13.81 -18.82 -10.81
N ASN A 91 -13.38 -18.28 -9.66
CA ASN A 91 -13.82 -18.69 -8.34
C ASN A 91 -14.21 -17.46 -7.51
N LYS A 92 -15.18 -17.64 -6.62
CA LYS A 92 -15.60 -16.62 -5.65
C LYS A 92 -14.58 -16.52 -4.51
N LEU A 93 -14.44 -15.32 -3.95
CA LEU A 93 -13.72 -15.12 -2.70
C LEU A 93 -14.49 -15.70 -1.51
N THR A 94 -13.75 -16.30 -0.59
CA THR A 94 -14.22 -16.75 0.72
C THR A 94 -13.85 -15.70 1.77
N PHE A 95 -14.87 -15.14 2.42
CA PHE A 95 -14.71 -14.28 3.58
C PHE A 95 -15.17 -15.04 4.83
N LEU A 96 -14.49 -14.84 5.96
CA LEU A 96 -14.83 -15.49 7.22
C LEU A 96 -15.13 -14.46 8.31
N ARG A 97 -15.83 -14.89 9.34
CA ARG A 97 -16.30 -14.08 10.46
C ARG A 97 -15.68 -14.60 11.76
N ASN A 98 -15.12 -13.66 12.52
CA ASN A 98 -14.69 -13.85 13.90
C ASN A 98 -15.56 -13.00 14.84
N PRO A 99 -15.62 -13.32 16.15
CA PRO A 99 -16.26 -12.47 17.14
C PRO A 99 -15.61 -11.08 17.27
N ALA A 100 -16.29 -10.18 17.99
CA ALA A 100 -15.75 -8.89 18.44
C ALA A 100 -15.34 -7.92 17.32
N GLY A 101 -16.18 -7.77 16.30
CA GLY A 101 -15.98 -6.80 15.25
C GLY A 101 -16.45 -5.38 15.56
N PRO A 102 -16.11 -4.43 14.68
CA PRO A 102 -16.59 -3.04 14.75
C PRO A 102 -18.11 -2.94 14.79
N GLY A 103 -18.63 -1.94 15.51
CA GLY A 103 -20.07 -1.70 15.67
C GLY A 103 -20.84 -2.84 16.37
N GLY A 104 -20.15 -3.78 17.02
CA GLY A 104 -20.74 -4.95 17.68
C GLY A 104 -21.01 -6.15 16.75
N GLY A 105 -20.60 -6.07 15.48
CA GLY A 105 -20.76 -7.15 14.49
C GLY A 105 -19.60 -8.16 14.48
N ALA A 106 -19.46 -8.89 13.39
CA ALA A 106 -18.30 -9.76 13.18
C ALA A 106 -17.03 -8.99 12.83
N ALA A 107 -15.89 -9.44 13.37
CA ALA A 107 -14.59 -9.11 12.82
C ALA A 107 -14.42 -9.86 11.50
N LEU A 108 -14.16 -9.12 10.42
CA LEU A 108 -14.00 -9.71 9.10
C LEU A 108 -12.59 -10.31 8.97
N VAL A 109 -12.53 -11.57 8.56
CA VAL A 109 -11.30 -12.19 8.04
C VAL A 109 -11.35 -12.08 6.53
N GLU A 110 -10.47 -11.24 6.02
CA GLU A 110 -10.34 -10.94 4.59
C GLU A 110 -9.48 -12.00 3.90
N PRO A 111 -9.62 -12.15 2.56
CA PRO A 111 -8.76 -13.03 1.77
C PRO A 111 -7.27 -12.74 2.01
N SER A 112 -6.50 -13.79 2.29
CA SER A 112 -5.05 -13.68 2.47
C SER A 112 -4.29 -14.34 1.33
N VAL A 113 -3.31 -13.59 0.79
CA VAL A 113 -2.29 -14.15 -0.12
C VAL A 113 -1.06 -14.66 0.63
N LEU A 114 -1.02 -14.46 1.95
CA LEU A 114 0.16 -14.67 2.80
C LEU A 114 0.15 -16.00 3.54
N ASN A 115 -1.03 -16.61 3.67
CA ASN A 115 -1.19 -17.91 4.29
C ASN A 115 -1.45 -18.96 3.19
N PRO A 116 -0.55 -19.93 2.99
CA PRO A 116 -0.73 -20.99 2.00
C PRO A 116 -1.99 -21.86 2.24
N THR A 117 -2.53 -21.88 3.46
CA THR A 117 -3.76 -22.62 3.78
C THR A 117 -5.02 -21.74 3.73
N ASP A 118 -4.91 -20.47 3.32
CA ASP A 118 -6.08 -19.61 3.14
C ASP A 118 -6.98 -20.20 2.04
N PRO A 119 -8.31 -20.20 2.20
CA PRO A 119 -9.22 -20.68 1.16
C PRO A 119 -9.10 -19.90 -0.16
N ASN A 120 -8.51 -18.71 -0.13
CA ASN A 120 -8.27 -17.87 -1.30
C ASN A 120 -6.84 -17.97 -1.85
N ALA A 121 -5.99 -18.85 -1.31
CA ALA A 121 -4.58 -18.94 -1.68
C ALA A 121 -4.39 -19.14 -3.20
N ASP A 122 -5.25 -19.94 -3.85
CA ASP A 122 -5.20 -20.21 -5.29
C ASP A 122 -6.17 -19.35 -6.13
N VAL A 123 -6.98 -18.51 -5.50
CA VAL A 123 -7.96 -17.65 -6.21
C VAL A 123 -7.22 -16.50 -6.90
N ASP A 124 -7.56 -16.25 -8.16
CA ASP A 124 -7.11 -15.06 -8.88
C ASP A 124 -8.00 -13.88 -8.45
N PHE A 125 -7.44 -12.98 -7.64
CA PHE A 125 -8.17 -11.83 -7.13
C PHE A 125 -7.32 -10.57 -7.06
N ALA A 126 -8.02 -9.44 -7.04
CA ALA A 126 -7.49 -8.10 -6.85
C ALA A 126 -8.44 -7.30 -5.95
N PHE A 127 -7.98 -6.15 -5.48
CA PHE A 127 -8.88 -5.17 -4.88
C PHE A 127 -8.41 -3.74 -5.13
N CYS A 128 -9.34 -2.81 -5.03
CA CYS A 128 -9.07 -1.38 -4.86
C CYS A 128 -9.71 -0.89 -3.57
N GLU A 129 -9.23 0.23 -3.08
CA GLU A 129 -9.61 0.77 -1.78
C GLU A 129 -10.34 2.10 -1.96
N LEU A 130 -11.23 2.40 -1.02
CA LEU A 130 -11.93 3.67 -0.99
C LEU A 130 -12.35 4.08 0.41
N THR A 131 -12.62 5.37 0.56
CA THR A 131 -13.38 5.93 1.67
C THR A 131 -14.30 7.00 1.13
N LEU A 132 -15.60 6.83 1.36
CA LEU A 132 -16.63 7.82 1.08
C LEU A 132 -17.17 8.34 2.41
N ASN A 133 -16.83 9.57 2.77
CA ASN A 133 -17.33 10.20 3.98
C ASN A 133 -18.23 11.40 3.65
N ALA A 134 -18.56 12.19 4.68
CA ALA A 134 -19.39 13.36 4.49
C ALA A 134 -18.75 14.38 3.56
N ASP A 135 -17.42 14.49 3.55
CA ASP A 135 -16.66 15.58 2.90
C ASP A 135 -16.16 15.22 1.50
N GLN A 136 -15.75 13.96 1.30
CA GLN A 136 -14.98 13.57 0.12
C GLN A 136 -15.00 12.07 -0.15
N LEU A 137 -14.52 11.74 -1.35
CA LEU A 137 -14.17 10.38 -1.78
C LEU A 137 -12.66 10.31 -1.97
N PHE A 138 -12.02 9.36 -1.31
CA PHE A 138 -10.71 8.87 -1.71
C PHE A 138 -10.87 7.47 -2.29
N ALA A 139 -10.14 7.18 -3.37
CA ALA A 139 -10.08 5.85 -3.94
C ALA A 139 -8.71 5.62 -4.58
N ASN A 140 -8.20 4.39 -4.50
CA ASN A 140 -6.89 4.04 -5.04
C ASN A 140 -6.86 2.59 -5.53
N ILE A 141 -6.04 2.36 -6.55
CA ILE A 141 -5.50 1.04 -6.86
C ILE A 141 -4.30 0.77 -5.95
N THR A 142 -4.04 -0.48 -5.63
CA THR A 142 -2.99 -0.85 -4.68
C THR A 142 -2.23 -2.09 -5.09
N TYR A 143 -0.95 -2.07 -4.76
CA TYR A 143 0.06 -3.11 -4.92
C TYR A 143 0.92 -3.21 -3.64
N VAL A 144 0.45 -2.65 -2.52
CA VAL A 144 1.17 -2.64 -1.23
C VAL A 144 1.40 -4.07 -0.74
N ASP A 145 0.41 -4.94 -0.94
CA ASP A 145 0.50 -6.35 -0.55
C ASP A 145 1.00 -7.23 -1.70
N PHE A 146 0.44 -7.07 -2.90
CA PHE A 146 0.82 -7.87 -4.07
C PHE A 146 0.36 -7.24 -5.39
N VAL A 147 0.99 -7.65 -6.49
CA VAL A 147 0.49 -7.43 -7.85
C VAL A 147 -0.44 -8.59 -8.24
N PRO A 148 -1.73 -8.31 -8.54
CA PRO A 148 -2.68 -9.32 -8.98
C PRO A 148 -2.53 -9.61 -10.47
N ARG A 149 -3.11 -10.74 -10.91
CA ARG A 149 -3.30 -11.05 -12.34
C ARG A 149 -4.46 -10.28 -12.96
N LEU A 150 -5.41 -9.81 -12.15
CA LEU A 150 -6.52 -8.94 -12.56
C LEU A 150 -6.15 -7.47 -12.35
N PRO A 151 -5.74 -6.70 -13.38
CA PRO A 151 -5.51 -5.28 -13.23
C PRO A 151 -6.82 -4.55 -12.90
N VAL A 152 -6.74 -3.56 -12.01
CA VAL A 152 -7.85 -2.69 -11.67
C VAL A 152 -7.54 -1.28 -12.15
N ALA A 153 -8.55 -0.63 -12.73
CA ALA A 153 -8.53 0.78 -13.10
C ALA A 153 -9.69 1.49 -12.39
N LEU A 154 -9.55 2.80 -12.15
CA LEU A 154 -10.59 3.62 -11.54
C LEU A 154 -10.81 4.89 -12.35
N THR A 155 -12.07 5.22 -12.57
CA THR A 155 -12.50 6.50 -13.14
C THR A 155 -13.50 7.16 -12.20
N LEU A 156 -13.20 8.39 -11.80
CA LEU A 156 -14.10 9.22 -11.00
C LEU A 156 -14.57 10.40 -11.86
N GLN A 157 -15.88 10.52 -12.04
CA GLN A 157 -16.50 11.73 -12.55
C GLN A 157 -17.10 12.52 -11.37
N THR A 158 -16.65 13.74 -11.19
CA THR A 158 -17.17 14.62 -10.15
C THR A 158 -18.51 15.24 -10.57
N ARG A 159 -19.22 15.84 -9.61
CA ARG A 159 -20.44 16.62 -9.90
C ARG A 159 -20.22 17.82 -10.83
N SER A 160 -19.01 18.38 -10.87
CA SER A 160 -18.66 19.44 -11.81
C SER A 160 -18.35 18.92 -13.22
N GLY A 161 -18.36 17.60 -13.43
CA GLY A 161 -18.00 16.96 -14.70
C GLY A 161 -16.51 16.72 -14.89
N ALA A 162 -15.66 17.10 -13.92
CA ALA A 162 -14.24 16.79 -13.98
C ALA A 162 -14.02 15.27 -13.87
N VAL A 163 -13.10 14.74 -14.67
CA VAL A 163 -12.76 13.32 -14.68
C VAL A 163 -11.36 13.12 -14.12
N GLN A 164 -11.22 12.19 -13.18
CA GLN A 164 -9.94 11.69 -12.71
C GLN A 164 -9.85 10.20 -13.05
N HIS A 165 -8.67 9.75 -13.44
CA HIS A 165 -8.44 8.38 -13.87
C HIS A 165 -7.10 7.85 -13.37
N VAL A 166 -7.08 6.56 -13.02
CA VAL A 166 -5.88 5.75 -12.87
C VAL A 166 -6.07 4.44 -13.63
N SER A 167 -5.10 4.12 -14.47
CA SER A 167 -5.23 3.12 -15.53
C SER A 167 -4.94 1.70 -15.06
N GLY A 168 -4.12 1.55 -14.02
CA GLY A 168 -3.58 0.26 -13.61
C GLY A 168 -2.57 -0.29 -14.62
N MET A 169 -2.52 -1.62 -14.72
CA MET A 169 -1.58 -2.34 -15.58
C MET A 169 -2.22 -2.84 -16.88
N PRO A 170 -1.42 -3.08 -17.95
CA PRO A 170 -1.90 -3.78 -19.13
C PRO A 170 -2.28 -5.24 -18.81
N PRO A 171 -2.97 -5.95 -19.74
CA PRO A 171 -3.36 -7.35 -19.54
C PRO A 171 -2.20 -8.33 -19.21
N ASP A 172 -0.98 -8.02 -19.64
CA ASP A 172 0.25 -8.77 -19.37
C ASP A 172 1.10 -8.14 -18.25
N GLY A 173 0.53 -7.25 -17.45
CA GLY A 173 1.24 -6.48 -16.43
C GLY A 173 1.90 -7.35 -15.37
N LEU A 174 1.20 -8.37 -14.85
CA LEU A 174 1.79 -9.29 -13.88
C LEU A 174 2.97 -10.06 -14.49
N GLU A 175 2.83 -10.55 -15.73
CA GLU A 175 3.93 -11.22 -16.44
C GLU A 175 5.16 -10.31 -16.56
N ARG A 176 4.99 -9.03 -16.90
CA ARG A 176 6.08 -8.04 -16.97
C ARG A 176 6.72 -7.80 -15.60
N VAL A 177 5.92 -7.67 -14.54
CA VAL A 177 6.43 -7.51 -13.17
C VAL A 177 7.25 -8.74 -12.77
N CYS A 178 6.71 -9.95 -12.97
CA CYS A 178 7.42 -11.19 -12.63
C CYS A 178 8.72 -11.35 -13.43
N ALA A 179 8.73 -10.99 -14.72
CA ALA A 179 9.94 -10.98 -15.52
C ALA A 179 10.97 -9.96 -14.98
N GLY A 180 10.53 -8.76 -14.62
CA GLY A 180 11.38 -7.73 -14.00
C GLY A 180 11.99 -8.18 -12.68
N LEU A 181 11.21 -8.83 -11.81
CA LEU A 181 11.69 -9.36 -10.53
C LEU A 181 12.75 -10.44 -10.72
N ARG A 182 12.52 -11.38 -11.66
CA ARG A 182 13.52 -12.40 -12.01
C ARG A 182 14.79 -11.80 -12.58
N ALA A 183 14.67 -10.82 -13.48
CA ALA A 183 15.82 -10.13 -14.04
C ALA A 183 16.61 -9.35 -12.97
N GLN A 184 15.90 -8.75 -12.00
CA GLN A 184 16.56 -8.06 -10.89
C GLN A 184 17.31 -9.05 -9.98
N ALA A 185 16.70 -10.18 -9.64
CA ALA A 185 17.36 -11.23 -8.87
C ALA A 185 18.64 -11.74 -9.55
N ALA A 186 18.61 -11.91 -10.87
CA ALA A 186 19.80 -12.29 -11.64
C ALA A 186 20.91 -11.22 -11.63
N LYS A 187 20.55 -9.94 -11.43
CA LYS A 187 21.48 -8.81 -11.44
C LYS A 187 22.17 -8.59 -10.10
N ASP A 188 21.43 -8.65 -8.99
CA ASP A 188 21.94 -8.31 -7.65
C ASP A 188 22.07 -9.51 -6.70
N GLY A 189 21.66 -10.70 -7.13
CA GLY A 189 21.70 -11.93 -6.32
C GLY A 189 20.71 -11.94 -5.16
N ARG A 190 19.79 -10.98 -5.06
CA ARG A 190 18.73 -10.95 -4.04
C ARG A 190 17.51 -11.72 -4.54
N SER A 191 16.76 -12.29 -3.60
CA SER A 191 15.64 -13.21 -3.87
C SER A 191 14.36 -12.53 -4.37
N TRP A 192 14.45 -11.54 -5.26
CA TRP A 192 13.27 -10.88 -5.86
C TRP A 192 12.41 -11.86 -6.66
N ASP A 193 13.03 -12.85 -7.30
CA ASP A 193 12.37 -13.92 -8.06
C ASP A 193 11.43 -14.75 -7.19
N LYS A 194 11.76 -14.94 -5.92
CA LYS A 194 10.98 -15.71 -4.95
C LYS A 194 9.69 -15.03 -4.51
N LEU A 195 9.53 -13.73 -4.76
CA LEU A 195 8.27 -13.01 -4.55
C LEU A 195 7.19 -13.40 -5.58
N VAL A 196 7.57 -14.06 -6.68
CA VAL A 196 6.64 -14.55 -7.69
C VAL A 196 5.95 -15.81 -7.19
N VAL A 197 4.63 -15.74 -7.02
CA VAL A 197 3.80 -16.88 -6.62
C VAL A 197 3.15 -17.47 -7.87
N GLN A 198 3.30 -18.79 -8.04
CA GLN A 198 2.71 -19.57 -9.13
C GLN A 198 1.89 -20.72 -8.54
N ARG A 199 0.79 -21.08 -9.19
CA ARG A 199 0.06 -22.31 -8.84
C ARG A 199 0.91 -23.51 -9.22
N ARG A 200 0.90 -24.55 -8.38
CA ARG A 200 1.63 -25.79 -8.66
C ARG A 200 1.17 -26.36 -10.01
N GLY A 201 2.11 -26.61 -10.91
CA GLY A 201 1.84 -27.17 -12.24
C GLY A 201 1.29 -26.17 -13.26
N GLN A 202 1.28 -24.86 -12.98
CA GLN A 202 0.95 -23.83 -13.96
C GLN A 202 2.16 -22.93 -14.24
N ASP A 203 2.37 -22.61 -15.53
CA ASP A 203 3.49 -21.75 -15.95
C ASP A 203 3.23 -20.27 -15.66
N ARG A 204 1.95 -19.89 -15.59
CA ARG A 204 1.53 -18.49 -15.42
C ARG A 204 1.61 -18.07 -13.95
N PRO A 205 2.21 -16.91 -13.62
CA PRO A 205 2.20 -16.37 -12.25
C PRO A 205 0.78 -16.12 -11.76
N LEU A 206 0.50 -16.38 -10.50
CA LEU A 206 -0.77 -16.03 -9.87
C LEU A 206 -0.76 -14.59 -9.35
N ARG A 207 0.38 -14.20 -8.76
CA ARG A 207 0.63 -12.87 -8.20
C ARG A 207 2.12 -12.65 -7.94
N ALA A 208 2.52 -11.42 -7.67
CA ALA A 208 3.84 -11.10 -7.13
C ALA A 208 3.69 -10.41 -5.79
N LEU A 209 4.24 -10.96 -4.71
CA LEU A 209 4.15 -10.36 -3.38
C LEU A 209 5.05 -9.14 -3.26
N SER A 210 4.62 -8.17 -2.46
CA SER A 210 5.48 -7.09 -1.98
C SER A 210 6.62 -7.65 -1.12
N PRO A 211 7.82 -7.04 -1.14
CA PRO A 211 8.96 -7.47 -0.31
C PRO A 211 8.67 -7.40 1.20
N THR A 212 7.72 -6.56 1.64
CA THR A 212 7.23 -6.55 3.04
C THR A 212 6.68 -7.90 3.48
N HIS A 213 6.20 -8.69 2.52
CA HIS A 213 5.60 -10.00 2.71
C HIS A 213 6.51 -11.16 2.32
N GLY A 214 7.82 -10.92 2.14
CA GLY A 214 8.79 -11.94 1.72
C GLY A 214 8.77 -13.21 2.61
N ASN A 215 8.50 -13.05 3.91
CA ASN A 215 8.46 -14.18 4.84
C ASN A 215 7.38 -15.21 4.48
N ALA A 216 6.28 -14.80 3.84
CA ALA A 216 5.22 -15.71 3.39
C ALA A 216 5.70 -16.71 2.32
N VAL A 217 6.80 -16.40 1.63
CA VAL A 217 7.45 -17.24 0.62
C VAL A 217 8.87 -17.65 1.04
N GLY A 218 9.19 -17.55 2.34
CA GLY A 218 10.48 -17.96 2.89
C GLY A 218 11.66 -17.05 2.53
N VAL A 219 11.39 -15.78 2.24
CA VAL A 219 12.41 -14.78 1.85
C VAL A 219 12.54 -13.69 2.91
N SER A 220 13.77 -13.33 3.25
CA SER A 220 14.04 -12.14 4.05
C SER A 220 14.93 -11.17 3.28
N PHE A 221 14.58 -9.88 3.34
CA PHE A 221 15.39 -8.79 2.83
C PHE A 221 16.20 -8.09 3.93
N ALA A 222 16.28 -8.65 5.14
CA ALA A 222 17.04 -8.04 6.24
C ALA A 222 18.46 -7.63 5.81
N GLY A 223 18.89 -6.42 6.18
CA GLY A 223 20.19 -5.88 5.77
C GLY A 223 20.22 -5.25 4.36
N TYR A 224 19.12 -5.25 3.60
CA TYR A 224 19.12 -4.75 2.22
C TYR A 224 19.26 -3.23 2.12
N PHE A 225 18.53 -2.44 2.91
CA PHE A 225 18.55 -0.97 2.87
C PHE A 225 19.57 -0.32 3.81
N GLU A 226 20.16 -1.07 4.73
CA GLU A 226 21.10 -0.57 5.74
C GLU A 226 22.28 0.20 5.09
N PRO A 227 22.87 -0.24 3.95
CA PRO A 227 23.86 0.58 3.25
C PRO A 227 23.35 1.95 2.78
N LEU A 228 22.09 2.05 2.33
CA LEU A 228 21.48 3.34 1.94
C LEU A 228 21.28 4.24 3.17
N VAL A 229 20.92 3.64 4.31
CA VAL A 229 20.75 4.34 5.59
C VAL A 229 22.08 4.93 6.04
N GLU A 230 23.19 4.20 5.94
CA GLU A 230 24.54 4.74 6.24
C GLU A 230 24.86 5.97 5.39
N VAL A 231 24.67 5.89 4.06
CA VAL A 231 24.94 7.00 3.15
C VAL A 231 24.05 8.21 3.46
N ALA A 232 22.77 7.99 3.78
CA ALA A 232 21.85 9.06 4.17
C ALA A 232 22.29 9.71 5.49
N TRP A 233 22.68 8.91 6.49
CA TRP A 233 23.13 9.43 7.78
C TRP A 233 24.38 10.29 7.64
N ASP A 234 25.37 9.84 6.86
CA ASP A 234 26.59 10.60 6.58
C ASP A 234 26.33 11.89 5.79
N LYS A 235 25.40 11.86 4.83
CA LYS A 235 25.02 13.03 4.03
C LYS A 235 24.46 14.16 4.89
N TYR A 236 23.66 13.82 5.90
CA TYR A 236 22.96 14.79 6.75
C TYR A 236 23.63 15.02 8.11
N ALA A 237 24.78 14.41 8.38
CA ALA A 237 25.46 14.53 9.66
C ALA A 237 25.99 15.94 9.93
N LEU A 238 25.64 16.46 11.10
CA LEU A 238 26.34 17.60 11.68
C LEU A 238 27.79 17.20 11.99
N PRO A 239 28.77 18.06 11.71
CA PRO A 239 30.15 17.78 12.09
C PRO A 239 30.29 17.85 13.62
N THR A 240 31.05 16.92 14.18
CA THR A 240 31.30 16.86 15.63
C THR A 240 32.03 18.11 16.10
N ARG A 241 31.56 18.69 17.21
CA ARG A 241 32.29 19.79 17.87
C ARG A 241 33.56 19.22 18.51
N PRO A 242 34.75 19.78 18.28
CA PRO A 242 35.88 19.53 19.18
C PRO A 242 35.51 20.08 20.58
N HIS A 243 35.76 19.30 21.63
CA HIS A 243 35.51 19.70 23.04
C HIS A 243 36.26 20.98 23.47
N HIS A 244 37.23 21.45 22.67
CA HIS A 244 37.86 22.75 22.81
C HIS A 244 37.75 23.54 21.50
N ARG A 245 36.83 24.51 21.42
CA ARG A 245 36.91 25.58 20.41
C ARG A 245 36.93 26.94 21.10
N LEU A 246 37.87 27.76 20.64
CA LEU A 246 37.84 29.22 20.78
C LEU A 246 36.55 29.77 20.11
N PRO A 247 35.88 30.80 20.67
CA PRO A 247 34.54 31.24 20.25
C PRO A 247 34.41 31.81 18.83
N MET A 248 35.49 31.84 18.04
CA MET A 248 35.62 32.69 16.85
C MET A 248 35.72 31.93 15.51
N LEU A 249 35.63 30.60 15.49
CA LEU A 249 35.60 29.84 14.22
C LEU A 249 34.16 29.46 13.84
N PRO A 250 33.74 29.69 12.58
CA PRO A 250 32.41 29.33 12.12
C PRO A 250 32.09 27.85 12.40
N ARG A 251 30.83 27.57 12.74
CA ARG A 251 30.37 26.22 13.00
C ARG A 251 30.58 25.39 11.73
N PRO A 252 31.10 24.17 11.85
CA PRO A 252 31.20 23.30 10.70
C PRO A 252 29.76 22.92 10.28
N GLU A 253 29.39 23.23 9.04
CA GLU A 253 28.07 22.98 8.45
C GLU A 253 27.91 21.49 8.06
N PRO A 254 26.69 20.92 8.13
CA PRO A 254 26.44 19.59 7.56
C PRO A 254 26.67 19.60 6.05
N ARG A 255 27.02 18.44 5.46
CA ARG A 255 27.22 18.33 4.00
C ARG A 255 25.97 18.71 3.21
N ALA A 256 24.80 18.41 3.77
CA ALA A 256 23.50 18.87 3.30
C ALA A 256 22.52 18.98 4.48
N VAL A 257 21.48 19.80 4.32
CA VAL A 257 20.35 19.87 5.24
C VAL A 257 19.14 19.21 4.57
N LEU A 258 18.58 18.17 5.19
CA LEU A 258 17.36 17.53 4.72
C LEU A 258 16.20 18.52 4.86
N ARG A 259 15.32 18.64 3.85
CA ARG A 259 14.12 19.46 3.91
C ARG A 259 12.88 18.62 3.64
N ILE A 260 12.00 18.53 4.62
CA ILE A 260 10.73 17.83 4.52
C ILE A 260 9.59 18.83 4.43
N ASN A 261 9.00 19.00 3.25
CA ASN A 261 7.69 19.62 3.12
C ASN A 261 6.62 18.64 3.61
N THR A 262 6.09 18.91 4.80
CA THR A 262 5.06 18.08 5.44
C THR A 262 3.72 18.10 4.71
N GLN A 263 3.53 19.07 3.79
CA GLN A 263 2.26 19.38 3.12
C GLN A 263 1.08 19.50 4.11
N ALA A 264 1.40 19.97 5.32
CA ALA A 264 0.50 20.18 6.43
C ALA A 264 0.91 21.46 7.18
N ALA A 265 0.25 21.76 8.31
CA ALA A 265 0.47 22.98 9.08
C ALA A 265 1.95 23.28 9.43
N PRO A 266 2.84 22.30 9.72
CA PRO A 266 4.25 22.59 10.00
C PRO A 266 5.06 23.14 8.82
N GLY A 267 4.55 23.05 7.58
CA GLY A 267 5.26 23.53 6.39
C GLY A 267 6.51 22.71 6.07
N VAL A 268 7.60 23.41 5.72
CA VAL A 268 8.90 22.80 5.41
C VAL A 268 9.76 22.77 6.67
N LEU A 269 10.21 21.57 7.06
CA LEU A 269 11.04 21.35 8.23
C LEU A 269 12.45 20.92 7.81
N GLU A 270 13.46 21.53 8.42
CA GLU A 270 14.86 21.16 8.22
C GLU A 270 15.26 20.00 9.14
N GLY A 271 16.17 19.17 8.63
CA GLY A 271 16.62 17.94 9.26
C GLY A 271 18.12 17.73 9.17
N THR A 272 18.73 17.34 10.29
CA THR A 272 20.16 16.97 10.36
C THR A 272 20.37 15.79 11.29
N VAL A 273 21.42 15.00 11.03
CA VAL A 273 21.84 13.89 11.87
C VAL A 273 22.78 14.38 12.95
N HIS A 274 22.42 14.11 14.20
CA HIS A 274 23.24 14.42 15.37
C HIS A 274 24.11 13.20 15.69
N LYS A 275 25.41 13.29 15.44
CA LYS A 275 26.36 12.17 15.65
C LYS A 275 26.38 11.65 17.09
N ASP A 276 26.20 12.52 18.07
CA ASP A 276 26.23 12.15 19.49
C ASP A 276 25.06 11.24 19.90
N SER A 277 23.89 11.42 19.28
CA SER A 277 22.69 10.62 19.56
C SER A 277 22.38 9.58 18.49
N ASP A 278 23.09 9.62 17.36
CA ASP A 278 22.82 8.86 16.13
C ASP A 278 21.35 8.98 15.67
N LYS A 279 20.77 10.17 15.82
CA LYS A 279 19.39 10.47 15.40
C LYS A 279 19.37 11.51 14.28
N LEU A 280 18.50 11.28 13.31
CA LEU A 280 18.03 12.33 12.41
C LEU A 280 16.97 13.16 13.15
N VAL A 281 17.22 14.45 13.35
CA VAL A 281 16.29 15.37 14.01
C VAL A 281 15.66 16.27 12.95
N ILE A 282 14.34 16.21 12.79
CA ILE A 282 13.58 16.99 11.80
C ILE A 282 12.50 17.77 12.53
N GLY A 283 12.55 19.11 12.51
CA GLY A 283 11.55 19.94 13.19
C GLY A 283 11.38 19.63 14.68
N GLY A 284 12.45 19.23 15.37
CA GLY A 284 12.44 18.84 16.78
C GLY A 284 12.09 17.37 17.04
N GLU A 285 11.64 16.62 16.03
CA GLU A 285 11.33 15.20 16.15
C GLU A 285 12.56 14.34 15.86
N ALA A 286 12.87 13.39 16.74
CA ALA A 286 14.00 12.47 16.58
C ALA A 286 13.59 11.17 15.89
N PHE A 287 14.40 10.72 14.94
CA PHE A 287 14.22 9.49 14.18
C PHE A 287 15.49 8.63 14.30
N SER A 288 15.33 7.38 14.74
CA SER A 288 16.38 6.36 14.68
C SER A 288 16.68 5.97 13.23
N ARG A 289 17.85 5.35 13.03
CA ARG A 289 18.12 4.58 11.80
C ARG A 289 16.98 3.60 11.55
N PRO A 290 16.31 3.63 10.38
CA PRO A 290 15.36 2.61 10.01
C PRO A 290 16.10 1.33 9.60
N THR A 291 15.52 0.19 9.93
CA THR A 291 15.90 -1.11 9.36
C THR A 291 15.27 -1.32 7.99
N THR A 292 15.69 -2.36 7.26
CA THR A 292 14.96 -2.78 6.05
C THR A 292 13.47 -3.01 6.30
N ALA A 293 13.10 -3.64 7.43
CA ALA A 293 11.70 -3.88 7.77
C ALA A 293 10.93 -2.58 7.98
N ASP A 294 11.53 -1.59 8.64
CA ASP A 294 10.93 -0.27 8.81
C ASP A 294 10.71 0.42 7.45
N ILE A 295 11.72 0.42 6.58
CA ILE A 295 11.62 1.04 5.25
C ILE A 295 10.53 0.38 4.42
N LEU A 296 10.54 -0.95 4.31
CA LEU A 296 9.59 -1.69 3.49
C LEU A 296 8.16 -1.60 4.03
N GLY A 297 7.97 -1.66 5.34
CA GLY A 297 6.65 -1.62 5.98
C GLY A 297 6.09 -0.22 6.19
N CYS A 298 6.93 0.82 6.18
CA CYS A 298 6.54 2.22 6.44
C CYS A 298 5.80 2.45 7.77
N ASN A 299 5.85 1.53 8.74
CA ASN A 299 4.94 1.52 9.90
C ASN A 299 5.60 1.16 11.25
N SER A 300 6.90 0.88 11.27
CA SER A 300 7.64 0.48 12.48
C SER A 300 8.86 1.36 12.72
N GLY A 301 9.49 1.20 13.88
CA GLY A 301 10.71 1.90 14.26
C GLY A 301 10.54 3.43 14.16
N PRO A 302 11.36 4.13 13.35
CA PRO A 302 11.22 5.58 13.18
C PRO A 302 9.93 6.00 12.46
N PHE A 303 9.20 5.09 11.83
CA PHE A 303 7.97 5.38 11.09
C PHE A 303 6.68 5.07 11.87
N THR A 304 6.80 4.73 13.16
CA THR A 304 5.63 4.60 14.03
C THR A 304 4.99 5.97 14.28
N THR A 305 3.70 6.09 13.96
CA THR A 305 2.88 7.27 14.27
C THR A 305 2.60 7.36 15.78
N GLY A 306 2.39 8.58 16.27
CA GLY A 306 2.15 8.82 17.69
C GLY A 306 1.30 10.07 17.94
N PRO A 307 1.34 10.64 19.16
CA PRO A 307 0.54 11.80 19.51
C PRO A 307 0.99 13.10 18.83
N SER A 308 2.23 13.16 18.30
CA SER A 308 2.77 14.35 17.64
C SER A 308 2.24 14.50 16.21
N PRO A 309 1.46 15.56 15.90
CA PRO A 309 1.00 15.82 14.54
C PRO A 309 2.17 16.11 13.60
N THR A 310 3.21 16.78 14.09
CA THR A 310 4.43 17.08 13.34
C THR A 310 5.13 15.80 12.91
N ARG A 311 5.34 14.85 13.85
CA ARG A 311 5.93 13.55 13.54
C ARG A 311 5.12 12.82 12.48
N ASN A 312 3.80 12.74 12.66
CA ASN A 312 2.90 12.04 11.75
C ASN A 312 2.90 12.66 10.34
N ALA A 313 3.14 13.96 10.22
CA ALA A 313 3.23 14.64 8.92
C ALA A 313 4.59 14.43 8.21
N ILE A 314 5.67 14.23 8.96
CA ILE A 314 7.02 13.94 8.45
C ILE A 314 7.10 12.51 7.90
N ILE A 315 6.60 11.52 8.65
CA ILE A 315 6.80 10.08 8.40
C ILE A 315 6.56 9.68 6.93
N PRO A 316 5.44 10.02 6.27
CA PRO A 316 5.18 9.56 4.91
C PRO A 316 6.21 10.06 3.89
N ARG A 317 6.78 11.26 4.09
CA ARG A 317 7.76 11.85 3.17
C ARG A 317 9.12 11.20 3.37
N LEU A 318 9.49 10.99 4.64
CA LEU A 318 10.74 10.35 4.99
C LEU A 318 10.78 8.88 4.54
N ALA A 319 9.72 8.12 4.83
CA ALA A 319 9.61 6.72 4.38
C ALA A 319 9.65 6.62 2.85
N ALA A 320 8.90 7.47 2.13
CA ALA A 320 8.93 7.51 0.67
C ALA A 320 10.32 7.86 0.10
N ALA A 321 11.09 8.73 0.77
CA ALA A 321 12.44 9.09 0.35
C ALA A 321 13.42 7.90 0.45
N PHE A 322 13.28 7.05 1.48
CA PHE A 322 14.05 5.80 1.59
C PHE A 322 13.59 4.75 0.57
N GLN A 323 12.29 4.49 0.47
CA GLN A 323 11.70 3.55 -0.48
C GLN A 323 12.14 3.82 -1.93
N ARG A 324 12.19 5.11 -2.29
CA ARG A 324 12.59 5.59 -3.63
C ARG A 324 14.09 5.84 -3.77
N SER A 325 14.90 5.52 -2.77
CA SER A 325 16.32 5.87 -2.66
C SER A 325 16.66 7.34 -2.94
N SER A 326 15.67 8.24 -2.96
CA SER A 326 15.88 9.64 -3.33
C SER A 326 16.48 10.46 -2.20
N ILE A 327 16.40 9.94 -0.96
CA ILE A 327 16.98 10.53 0.25
C ILE A 327 18.49 10.81 0.11
N VAL A 328 19.22 10.01 -0.68
CA VAL A 328 20.65 10.25 -0.95
C VAL A 328 20.89 11.07 -2.22
N VAL A 329 19.92 11.15 -3.13
CA VAL A 329 20.03 11.86 -4.42
C VAL A 329 19.81 13.37 -4.25
N VAL A 330 18.72 13.76 -3.59
CA VAL A 330 18.35 15.16 -3.35
C VAL A 330 18.14 15.42 -1.86
N ALA A 331 17.99 16.68 -1.46
CA ALA A 331 17.78 17.07 -0.07
C ALA A 331 16.32 17.50 0.22
N ASP A 332 15.56 17.89 -0.80
CA ASP A 332 14.19 18.37 -0.68
C ASP A 332 13.18 17.25 -0.96
N HIS A 333 12.27 17.00 -0.01
CA HIS A 333 11.23 15.98 -0.10
C HIS A 333 9.83 16.51 0.21
N PRO A 334 8.77 16.01 -0.46
CA PRO A 334 8.81 14.96 -1.48
C PRO A 334 9.54 15.43 -2.75
N SER A 335 10.35 14.55 -3.32
CA SER A 335 11.15 14.83 -4.52
C SER A 335 10.37 14.47 -5.79
N GLN A 336 10.89 14.87 -6.95
CA GLN A 336 10.25 14.64 -8.24
C GLN A 336 10.53 13.22 -8.80
N PRO A 337 9.63 12.63 -9.61
CA PRO A 337 9.73 11.23 -10.09
C PRO A 337 11.06 10.81 -10.72
N GLU A 338 11.71 11.70 -11.44
CA GLU A 338 13.00 11.56 -12.11
C GLU A 338 14.15 11.26 -11.13
N THR A 339 13.98 11.58 -9.84
CA THR A 339 14.94 11.27 -8.77
C THR A 339 14.73 9.88 -8.14
N PHE A 340 13.63 9.19 -8.48
CA PHE A 340 13.28 7.93 -7.83
C PHE A 340 14.08 6.76 -8.40
N TYR A 341 14.48 5.84 -7.52
CA TYR A 341 15.13 4.57 -7.83
C TYR A 341 16.44 4.72 -8.64
N ARG A 342 17.20 5.80 -8.37
CA ARG A 342 18.45 6.15 -9.07
C ARG A 342 19.73 5.68 -8.39
N CYS A 343 19.64 5.17 -7.17
CA CYS A 343 20.77 4.68 -6.40
C CYS A 343 20.46 3.30 -5.85
N GLU A 344 21.48 2.48 -5.66
CA GLU A 344 21.35 1.18 -5.01
C GLU A 344 21.79 1.28 -3.54
N PRO A 345 21.16 0.53 -2.62
CA PRO A 345 19.95 -0.28 -2.81
C PRO A 345 18.69 0.58 -2.95
N THR A 346 17.66 0.06 -3.63
CA THR A 346 16.34 0.70 -3.77
C THR A 346 15.19 -0.31 -3.77
N ASN A 347 13.93 0.12 -3.60
CA ASN A 347 12.78 -0.78 -3.71
C ASN A 347 12.52 -1.15 -5.19
N HIS A 348 13.15 -2.23 -5.64
CA HIS A 348 13.01 -2.70 -7.01
C HIS A 348 11.62 -3.22 -7.34
N TYR A 349 10.90 -3.81 -6.36
CA TYR A 349 9.49 -4.16 -6.54
C TYR A 349 8.68 -2.92 -6.94
N ALA A 350 8.77 -1.84 -6.16
CA ALA A 350 8.04 -0.60 -6.47
C ALA A 350 8.49 0.00 -7.80
N ARG A 351 9.80 0.05 -8.08
CA ARG A 351 10.34 0.51 -9.38
C ARG A 351 9.69 -0.22 -10.55
N ILE A 352 9.67 -1.55 -10.51
CA ILE A 352 9.13 -2.40 -11.57
C ILE A 352 7.61 -2.23 -11.69
N VAL A 353 6.89 -2.19 -10.56
CA VAL A 353 5.44 -1.98 -10.53
C VAL A 353 5.06 -0.66 -11.19
N HIS A 354 5.73 0.44 -10.85
CA HIS A 354 5.49 1.73 -11.49
C HIS A 354 5.80 1.71 -12.99
N GLN A 355 6.89 1.05 -13.42
CA GLN A 355 7.24 0.90 -14.84
C GLN A 355 6.18 0.08 -15.63
N CYS A 356 5.48 -0.83 -14.97
CA CYS A 356 4.45 -1.66 -15.60
C CYS A 356 3.05 -1.03 -15.60
N ASN A 357 2.80 0.01 -14.78
CA ASN A 357 1.54 0.74 -14.82
C ASN A 357 1.49 1.67 -16.02
N LEU A 358 0.34 1.70 -16.70
CA LEU A 358 0.15 2.43 -17.97
C LEU A 358 0.36 3.95 -17.82
N ASP A 359 0.12 4.49 -16.62
CA ASP A 359 0.28 5.91 -16.28
C ASP A 359 1.40 6.15 -15.26
N GLY A 360 2.21 5.12 -14.94
CA GLY A 360 3.26 5.20 -13.93
C GLY A 360 2.77 5.31 -12.48
N LYS A 361 1.47 5.24 -12.22
CA LYS A 361 0.86 5.44 -10.89
C LYS A 361 0.44 4.11 -10.25
N GLY A 362 0.37 4.11 -8.93
CA GLY A 362 -0.03 2.95 -8.13
C GLY A 362 0.60 3.00 -6.73
N TYR A 363 -0.06 2.41 -5.73
CA TYR A 363 0.52 2.28 -4.39
C TYR A 363 1.37 1.02 -4.30
N ALA A 364 2.68 1.15 -4.29
CA ALA A 364 3.61 0.01 -4.25
C ALA A 364 4.34 -0.16 -2.90
N PHE A 365 4.06 0.71 -1.93
CA PHE A 365 4.55 0.69 -0.55
C PHE A 365 3.77 1.67 0.34
#